data_AF-A0A3C2DDT9-F1
#
_entry.id   AF-A0A3C2DDT9-F1
#
_cell.length_a   1.000
_cell.length_b   1.000
_cell.length_c   1.000
_cell.angle_alpha   90.00
_cell.angle_beta   90.00
_cell.angle_gamma   90.00
#
_symmetry.space_group_name_H-M   'P 1'
#
loop_
_entity.id
_entity.type
_entity.pdbx_description
1 polymer ?
#
loop_
_entity_poly.entity_id
_entity_poly.type
_entity_poly.pdbx_seq_one_letter_code
_entity_poly.pdbx_strand_id
1 'polypeptide(L)'
;MPDLGVAQSKVSTERRWHELDALRAFAMLLGIGLHTSLAFFPSFWPVQDEEASFGGPFDEFLIGVHGFRMPLFFLLSGFFTAMLWRRRGTKPLVYHRVRRIVLPLALGLVTIVPAVDWVSERGIESGTEKWAMTAAEQGDIWLPIMLNQPEAIHVAVTSGAHVDARGDDKGTPLHLAAFMGLPDVAEVLLENGADYSLKNVHGSTPLEVAVWVGRTDVADVFVESGAVDIRADGQQWHDIDWYGDGAEFVQAVLDLPAVDDEIGLDSWVDQFHHLWFLWFLAWLVAGFSLLAPLVSRLGHVCTSVDFHRRLLWIAFPLTLFFHLQMGNGGESRTFGPDTSTGLLPAAHVFLYYAIFFGYGAAAYGARTSDGEPLIDRLGRYWKVGLPVSVVLVFPFAAGMTFEGGDWFVAATLQVLYAWGMAFGLMGFFRHFLSEERYWVRYLSDASYWMYLVHLPLVILAQDWIREWETSRLLKFLTICWGVSGVLLVTYRYLVRYTLVGVLLNGPRTRPGADPTVASSNSVLP
;
A
#
# COMPACT_ATOMS: atom_id res chain seq x y z
N MET A 1 -65.28 -25.71 -15.19
CA MET A 1 -64.58 -25.01 -14.09
C MET A 1 -63.50 -25.92 -13.54
N PRO A 2 -62.35 -25.38 -13.14
CA PRO A 2 -61.03 -25.86 -13.54
C PRO A 2 -60.28 -26.59 -12.42
N ASP A 3 -59.26 -27.37 -12.78
CA ASP A 3 -57.90 -27.13 -12.26
C ASP A 3 -56.86 -27.92 -13.09
N LEU A 4 -56.21 -27.19 -14.01
CA LEU A 4 -54.98 -27.63 -14.66
C LEU A 4 -53.84 -27.35 -13.68
N GLY A 5 -53.31 -28.42 -13.09
CA GLY A 5 -52.17 -28.38 -12.18
C GLY A 5 -50.99 -27.65 -12.82
N VAL A 6 -50.67 -26.49 -12.26
CA VAL A 6 -49.46 -25.71 -12.53
C VAL A 6 -48.25 -26.59 -12.22
N ALA A 7 -47.57 -27.02 -13.27
CA ALA A 7 -46.25 -27.62 -13.17
C ALA A 7 -45.32 -26.63 -12.46
N GLN A 8 -44.84 -27.02 -11.28
CA GLN A 8 -43.81 -26.31 -10.54
C GLN A 8 -42.53 -26.26 -11.39
N SER A 9 -42.23 -25.11 -11.99
CA SER A 9 -40.92 -24.81 -12.56
C SER A 9 -39.93 -24.56 -11.40
N LYS A 10 -39.29 -25.63 -10.93
CA LYS A 10 -38.25 -25.55 -9.90
C LYS A 10 -36.85 -25.61 -10.53
N VAL A 11 -36.11 -24.54 -10.24
CA VAL A 11 -34.66 -24.34 -10.32
C VAL A 11 -34.11 -24.01 -11.71
N SER A 12 -34.16 -22.72 -12.08
CA SER A 12 -33.13 -22.19 -12.96
C SER A 12 -31.79 -22.24 -12.21
N THR A 13 -30.84 -23.03 -12.71
CA THR A 13 -29.45 -23.00 -12.25
C THR A 13 -28.90 -21.59 -12.53
N GLU A 14 -28.87 -20.75 -11.51
CA GLU A 14 -28.42 -19.36 -11.63
C GLU A 14 -26.99 -19.29 -12.16
N ARG A 15 -26.76 -18.50 -13.22
CA ARG A 15 -25.44 -18.29 -13.82
C ARG A 15 -24.45 -17.78 -12.77
N ARG A 16 -23.33 -18.49 -12.64
CA ARG A 16 -22.15 -18.07 -11.89
C ARG A 16 -21.15 -17.39 -12.83
N TRP A 17 -20.52 -16.33 -12.34
CA TRP A 17 -19.61 -15.47 -13.10
C TRP A 17 -18.15 -15.86 -12.83
N HIS A 18 -17.76 -17.06 -13.28
CA HIS A 18 -16.42 -17.62 -13.06
C HIS A 18 -15.32 -16.69 -13.60
N GLU A 19 -15.57 -16.05 -14.73
CA GLU A 19 -14.67 -15.13 -15.40
C GLU A 19 -14.41 -13.86 -14.56
N LEU A 20 -15.44 -13.35 -13.87
CA LEU A 20 -15.32 -12.15 -13.04
C LEU A 20 -14.71 -12.47 -11.68
N ASP A 21 -14.98 -13.65 -11.14
CA ASP A 21 -14.31 -14.17 -9.94
C ASP A 21 -12.80 -14.37 -10.21
N ALA A 22 -12.45 -14.89 -11.38
CA ALA A 22 -11.07 -15.05 -11.84
C ALA A 22 -10.38 -13.70 -12.05
N LEU A 23 -11.05 -12.75 -12.71
CA LEU A 23 -10.51 -11.42 -12.96
C LEU A 23 -10.24 -10.65 -11.67
N ARG A 24 -11.11 -10.79 -10.66
CA ARG A 24 -10.88 -10.22 -9.33
C ARG A 24 -9.63 -10.81 -8.69
N ALA A 25 -9.44 -12.13 -8.78
CA ALA A 25 -8.28 -12.82 -8.23
C ALA A 25 -6.97 -12.39 -8.93
N PHE A 26 -7.02 -12.21 -10.25
CA PHE A 26 -5.92 -11.67 -11.03
C PHE A 26 -5.56 -10.23 -10.63
N ALA A 27 -6.55 -9.36 -10.44
CA ALA A 27 -6.32 -7.99 -9.94
C ALA A 27 -5.65 -7.98 -8.55
N MET A 28 -5.81 -9.04 -7.76
CA MET A 28 -5.08 -9.20 -6.50
C MET A 28 -3.61 -9.59 -6.72
N LEU A 29 -3.34 -10.53 -7.62
CA LEU A 29 -1.96 -10.92 -7.98
C LEU A 29 -1.17 -9.74 -8.56
N LEU A 30 -1.83 -8.90 -9.37
CA LEU A 30 -1.23 -7.65 -9.85
C LEU A 30 -0.88 -6.69 -8.71
N GLY A 31 -1.61 -6.70 -7.59
CA GLY A 31 -1.26 -5.92 -6.40
C GLY A 31 0.03 -6.41 -5.74
N ILE A 32 0.22 -7.73 -5.64
CA ILE A 32 1.48 -8.33 -5.14
C ILE A 32 2.64 -7.94 -6.06
N GLY A 33 2.46 -8.08 -7.38
CA GLY A 33 3.47 -7.65 -8.35
C GLY A 33 3.79 -6.17 -8.22
N LEU A 34 2.78 -5.31 -8.09
CA LEU A 34 2.95 -3.87 -7.95
C LEU A 34 3.82 -3.52 -6.72
N HIS A 35 3.49 -4.04 -5.54
CA HIS A 35 4.31 -3.75 -4.34
C HIS A 35 5.69 -4.40 -4.41
N THR A 36 5.80 -5.54 -5.11
CA THR A 36 7.11 -6.17 -5.37
C THR A 36 7.99 -5.27 -6.24
N SER A 37 7.42 -4.59 -7.24
CA SER A 37 8.18 -3.69 -8.12
C SER A 37 8.74 -2.44 -7.41
N LEU A 38 8.16 -2.01 -6.28
CA LEU A 38 8.56 -0.79 -5.56
C LEU A 38 9.99 -0.81 -5.02
N ALA A 39 10.57 -2.00 -4.82
CA ALA A 39 11.97 -2.17 -4.41
C ALA A 39 12.98 -2.08 -5.58
N PHE A 40 12.54 -2.10 -6.84
CA PHE A 40 13.46 -2.21 -8.00
C PHE A 40 13.64 -0.88 -8.76
N PHE A 41 13.07 0.20 -8.27
CA PHE A 41 13.32 1.56 -8.74
C PHE A 41 13.35 2.50 -7.53
N PRO A 42 14.18 3.57 -7.57
CA PRO A 42 14.34 4.42 -6.41
C PRO A 42 13.02 5.13 -6.05
N SER A 43 12.48 4.83 -4.88
CA SER A 43 11.22 5.37 -4.38
C SER A 43 11.22 5.46 -2.86
N PHE A 44 10.16 6.04 -2.29
CA PHE A 44 9.92 6.12 -0.83
C PHE A 44 9.63 4.75 -0.18
N TRP A 45 9.84 3.64 -0.90
CA TRP A 45 9.58 2.31 -0.40
C TRP A 45 10.64 1.89 0.66
N PRO A 46 10.23 1.22 1.76
CA PRO A 46 11.13 0.95 2.90
C PRO A 46 12.35 0.09 2.58
N VAL A 47 12.25 -0.78 1.57
CA VAL A 47 13.33 -1.67 1.17
C VAL A 47 13.67 -1.43 -0.29
N GLN A 48 14.90 -1.03 -0.58
CA GLN A 48 15.40 -0.87 -1.94
C GLN A 48 16.38 -1.98 -2.29
N ASP A 49 16.27 -2.51 -3.51
CA ASP A 49 17.25 -3.39 -4.11
C ASP A 49 18.51 -2.60 -4.50
N GLU A 50 19.68 -3.21 -4.39
CA GLU A 50 20.95 -2.56 -4.75
C GLU A 50 21.03 -2.18 -6.23
N GLU A 51 20.36 -2.93 -7.10
CA GLU A 51 20.32 -2.66 -8.53
C GLU A 51 19.13 -1.75 -8.94
N ALA A 52 18.43 -1.13 -7.98
CA ALA A 52 17.29 -0.27 -8.26
C ALA A 52 17.69 0.87 -9.21
N SER A 53 16.93 1.06 -10.29
CA SER A 53 17.25 2.08 -11.30
C SER A 53 15.99 2.70 -11.91
N PHE A 54 16.03 4.00 -12.19
CA PHE A 54 14.98 4.68 -12.96
C PHE A 54 14.99 4.27 -14.44
N GLY A 55 13.85 4.41 -15.11
CA GLY A 55 13.71 4.22 -16.55
C GLY A 55 13.72 2.77 -17.02
N GLY A 56 13.30 1.83 -16.16
CA GLY A 56 13.32 0.40 -16.42
C GLY A 56 11.94 -0.23 -16.63
N PRO A 57 11.89 -1.55 -16.96
CA PRO A 57 10.64 -2.28 -17.17
C PRO A 57 9.76 -2.37 -15.90
N PHE A 58 10.33 -2.17 -14.71
CA PHE A 58 9.58 -2.13 -13.45
C PHE A 58 8.79 -0.83 -13.28
N ASP A 59 9.31 0.30 -13.76
CA ASP A 59 8.58 1.57 -13.77
C ASP A 59 7.35 1.45 -14.66
N GLU A 60 7.55 0.95 -15.89
CA GLU A 60 6.47 0.71 -16.86
C GLU A 60 5.42 -0.25 -16.32
N PHE A 61 5.85 -1.34 -15.67
CA PHE A 61 4.96 -2.30 -15.04
C PHE A 61 4.15 -1.65 -13.92
N LEU A 62 4.79 -0.89 -13.03
CA LEU A 62 4.14 -0.18 -11.93
C LEU A 62 3.07 0.77 -12.45
N ILE A 63 3.44 1.73 -13.32
CA ILE A 63 2.52 2.75 -13.81
C ILE A 63 1.39 2.12 -14.63
N GLY A 64 1.70 1.10 -15.44
CA GLY A 64 0.71 0.35 -16.21
C GLY A 64 -0.31 -0.31 -15.30
N VAL A 65 0.13 -1.06 -14.28
CA VAL A 65 -0.79 -1.70 -13.34
C VAL A 65 -1.55 -0.68 -12.49
N HIS A 66 -0.88 0.35 -11.99
CA HIS A 66 -1.49 1.40 -11.15
C HIS A 66 -2.64 2.11 -11.90
N GLY A 67 -2.45 2.41 -13.19
CA GLY A 67 -3.42 3.15 -14.01
C GLY A 67 -4.81 2.49 -14.18
N PHE A 68 -4.94 1.17 -14.02
CA PHE A 68 -6.25 0.49 -14.23
C PHE A 68 -6.68 -0.46 -13.11
N ARG A 69 -5.76 -0.97 -12.28
CA ARG A 69 -6.07 -2.05 -11.33
C ARG A 69 -7.17 -1.67 -10.33
N MET A 70 -7.06 -0.48 -9.72
CA MET A 70 -8.04 0.02 -8.76
C MET A 70 -9.38 0.40 -9.42
N PRO A 71 -9.42 1.12 -10.56
CA PRO A 71 -10.64 1.30 -11.33
C PRO A 71 -11.38 -0.01 -11.64
N LEU A 72 -10.65 -1.03 -12.09
CA LEU A 72 -11.20 -2.36 -12.36
C LEU A 72 -11.77 -3.02 -11.09
N PHE A 73 -11.05 -2.93 -9.96
CA PHE A 73 -11.51 -3.45 -8.68
C PHE A 73 -12.85 -2.81 -8.25
N PHE A 74 -12.98 -1.49 -8.34
CA PHE A 74 -14.22 -0.79 -7.97
C PHE A 74 -15.37 -1.12 -8.93
N LEU A 75 -15.10 -1.25 -10.22
CA LEU A 75 -16.09 -1.69 -11.22
C LEU A 75 -16.65 -3.08 -10.87
N LEU A 76 -15.78 -4.06 -10.62
CA LEU A 76 -16.22 -5.40 -10.24
C LEU A 76 -16.98 -5.36 -8.90
N SER A 77 -16.49 -4.59 -7.94
CA SER A 77 -17.13 -4.43 -6.63
C SER A 77 -18.55 -3.88 -6.73
N GLY A 78 -18.78 -2.90 -7.61
CA GLY A 78 -20.11 -2.38 -7.93
C GLY A 78 -21.03 -3.45 -8.51
N PHE A 79 -20.54 -4.20 -9.50
CA PHE A 79 -21.28 -5.30 -10.13
C PHE A 79 -21.72 -6.36 -9.11
N PHE A 80 -20.80 -6.85 -8.27
CA PHE A 80 -21.12 -7.85 -7.26
C PHE A 80 -22.01 -7.30 -6.13
N THR A 81 -21.94 -6.00 -5.82
CA THR A 81 -22.82 -5.35 -4.84
C THR A 81 -24.25 -5.30 -5.36
N ALA A 82 -24.45 -4.84 -6.59
CA ALA A 82 -25.76 -4.87 -7.22
C ALA A 82 -26.30 -6.31 -7.36
N MET A 83 -25.42 -7.28 -7.66
CA MET A 83 -25.77 -8.69 -7.70
C MET A 83 -26.34 -9.21 -6.40
N LEU A 84 -25.62 -8.98 -5.30
CA LEU A 84 -26.05 -9.41 -3.99
C LEU A 84 -27.33 -8.70 -3.54
N TRP A 85 -27.43 -7.41 -3.83
CA TRP A 85 -28.62 -6.61 -3.50
C TRP A 85 -29.87 -7.11 -4.20
N ARG A 86 -29.85 -7.35 -5.52
CA ARG A 86 -31.05 -7.86 -6.21
C ARG A 86 -31.42 -9.28 -5.77
N ARG A 87 -30.45 -10.09 -5.33
CA ARG A 87 -30.71 -11.47 -4.87
C ARG A 87 -31.23 -11.54 -3.44
N ARG A 88 -30.79 -10.67 -2.54
CA ARG A 88 -31.06 -10.79 -1.10
C ARG A 88 -31.69 -9.55 -0.45
N GLY A 89 -31.78 -8.43 -1.17
CA GLY A 89 -32.27 -7.15 -0.64
C GLY A 89 -31.25 -6.38 0.19
N THR A 90 -31.67 -5.23 0.72
CA THR A 90 -30.78 -4.25 1.40
C THR A 90 -30.26 -4.73 2.75
N LYS A 91 -31.11 -5.31 3.62
CA LYS A 91 -30.67 -5.74 4.96
C LYS A 91 -29.58 -6.82 4.90
N PRO A 92 -29.73 -7.90 4.10
CA PRO A 92 -28.67 -8.90 3.98
C PRO A 92 -27.44 -8.39 3.25
N LEU A 93 -27.58 -7.43 2.33
CA LEU A 93 -26.43 -6.76 1.70
C LEU A 93 -25.57 -6.05 2.74
N VAL A 94 -26.18 -5.17 3.55
CA VAL A 94 -25.46 -4.39 4.56
C VAL A 94 -24.77 -5.33 5.54
N TYR A 95 -25.50 -6.32 6.09
CA TYR A 95 -24.93 -7.29 7.02
C TYR A 95 -23.74 -8.07 6.42
N HIS A 96 -23.90 -8.55 5.19
CA HIS A 96 -22.84 -9.26 4.47
C HIS A 96 -21.62 -8.37 4.22
N ARG A 97 -21.83 -7.11 3.87
CA ARG A 97 -20.77 -6.16 3.54
C ARG A 97 -20.04 -5.67 4.79
N VAL A 98 -20.73 -5.40 5.89
CA VAL A 98 -20.11 -5.09 7.19
C VAL A 98 -19.15 -6.22 7.60
N ARG A 99 -19.60 -7.47 7.54
CA ARG A 99 -18.75 -8.63 7.89
C ARG A 99 -17.55 -8.83 6.97
N ARG A 100 -17.66 -8.46 5.68
CA ARG A 100 -16.62 -8.71 4.67
C ARG A 100 -15.74 -7.51 4.32
N ILE A 101 -16.07 -6.31 4.79
CA ILE A 101 -15.35 -5.08 4.49
C ILE A 101 -14.91 -4.42 5.80
N VAL A 102 -15.86 -4.09 6.68
CA VAL A 102 -15.59 -3.33 7.91
C VAL A 102 -14.77 -4.16 8.90
N LEU A 103 -15.09 -5.44 9.04
CA LEU A 103 -14.36 -6.28 10.00
C LEU A 103 -12.93 -6.63 9.56
N PRO A 104 -12.65 -6.97 8.28
CA PRO A 104 -11.28 -7.07 7.79
C PRO A 104 -10.52 -5.74 7.86
N LEU A 105 -11.20 -4.61 7.66
CA LEU A 105 -10.61 -3.28 7.85
C LEU A 105 -10.18 -3.08 9.31
N ALA A 106 -11.06 -3.36 10.27
CA ALA A 106 -10.74 -3.27 11.70
C ALA A 106 -9.63 -4.25 12.12
N LEU A 107 -9.66 -5.49 11.63
CA LEU A 107 -8.62 -6.48 11.89
C LEU A 107 -7.28 -6.04 11.29
N GLY A 108 -7.29 -5.56 10.04
CA GLY A 108 -6.11 -5.04 9.35
C GLY A 108 -5.47 -3.90 10.13
N LEU A 109 -6.27 -3.01 10.68
CA LEU A 109 -5.81 -1.87 11.45
C LEU A 109 -5.13 -2.26 12.78
N VAL A 110 -5.59 -3.32 13.44
CA VAL A 110 -5.00 -3.78 14.72
C VAL A 110 -3.83 -4.74 14.53
N THR A 111 -3.76 -5.45 13.40
CA THR A 111 -2.78 -6.55 13.21
C THR A 111 -1.83 -6.33 12.05
N ILE A 112 -2.34 -5.94 10.88
CA ILE A 112 -1.55 -5.83 9.66
C ILE A 112 -0.79 -4.52 9.62
N VAL A 113 -1.42 -3.42 10.04
CA VAL A 113 -0.77 -2.11 10.05
C VAL A 113 0.48 -2.12 10.95
N PRO A 114 0.42 -2.58 12.22
CA PRO A 114 1.64 -2.74 13.03
C PRO A 114 2.66 -3.71 12.43
N ALA A 115 2.20 -4.78 11.76
CA ALA A 115 3.10 -5.72 11.11
C ALA A 115 3.81 -5.10 9.89
N VAL A 116 3.13 -4.25 9.11
CA VAL A 116 3.71 -3.51 7.98
C VAL A 116 4.72 -2.49 8.51
N ASP A 117 4.37 -1.78 9.57
CA ASP A 117 5.22 -0.78 10.21
C ASP A 117 6.53 -1.42 10.69
N TRP A 118 6.41 -2.49 11.49
CA TRP A 118 7.56 -3.25 12.00
C TRP A 118 8.51 -3.73 10.88
N VAL A 119 7.98 -4.29 9.79
CA VAL A 119 8.85 -4.76 8.68
C VAL A 119 9.40 -3.62 7.85
N SER A 120 8.73 -2.46 7.83
CA SER A 120 9.18 -1.27 7.11
C SER A 120 10.33 -0.60 7.87
N GLU A 121 10.15 -0.41 9.18
CA GLU A 121 11.18 0.09 10.10
C GLU A 121 12.43 -0.78 10.02
N ARG A 122 12.27 -2.11 10.18
CA ARG A 122 13.36 -3.07 9.99
C ARG A 122 14.04 -2.94 8.61
N GLY A 123 13.26 -2.75 7.56
CA GLY A 123 13.78 -2.60 6.19
C GLY A 123 14.64 -1.35 6.02
N ILE A 124 14.22 -0.24 6.65
CA ILE A 124 14.93 1.04 6.66
C ILE A 124 16.19 0.94 7.52
N GLU A 125 16.07 0.46 8.76
CA GLU A 125 17.19 0.27 9.69
C GLU A 125 18.31 -0.55 9.05
N SER A 126 17.97 -1.71 8.50
CA SER A 126 18.95 -2.58 7.83
C SER A 126 19.57 -1.93 6.59
N GLY A 127 18.89 -1.00 5.92
CA GLY A 127 19.43 -0.23 4.80
C GLY A 127 20.40 0.84 5.27
N THR A 128 20.04 1.55 6.35
CA THR A 128 20.85 2.57 7.01
C THR A 128 22.14 1.99 7.59
N GLU A 129 22.05 0.89 8.34
CA GLU A 129 23.19 0.14 8.87
C GLU A 129 24.16 -0.24 7.74
N LYS A 130 23.62 -0.73 6.63
CA LYS A 130 24.43 -1.12 5.46
C LYS A 130 25.14 0.05 4.79
N TRP A 131 24.44 1.18 4.61
CA TRP A 131 25.07 2.39 4.07
C TRP A 131 26.23 2.81 4.96
N ALA A 132 25.99 2.92 6.28
CA ALA A 132 27.01 3.26 7.25
C ALA A 132 28.20 2.31 7.18
N MET A 133 27.95 0.99 7.13
CA MET A 133 29.00 -0.02 7.03
C MET A 133 29.83 0.12 5.74
N THR A 134 29.18 0.35 4.60
CA THR A 134 29.85 0.52 3.31
C THR A 134 30.74 1.76 3.29
N ALA A 135 30.28 2.85 3.90
CA ALA A 135 31.06 4.08 4.03
C ALA A 135 32.23 3.91 5.01
N ALA A 136 32.00 3.21 6.13
CA ALA A 136 33.02 2.86 7.10
C ALA A 136 34.14 2.01 6.48
N GLU A 137 33.80 1.00 5.67
CA GLU A 137 34.78 0.19 4.93
C GLU A 137 35.65 1.02 3.96
N GLN A 138 35.14 2.18 3.51
CA GLN A 138 35.87 3.13 2.69
C GLN A 138 36.68 4.16 3.50
N GLY A 139 36.68 4.03 4.84
CA GLY A 139 37.37 4.92 5.77
C GLY A 139 36.61 6.21 6.10
N ASP A 140 35.29 6.27 5.86
CA ASP A 140 34.44 7.39 6.29
C ASP A 140 33.97 7.17 7.73
N ILE A 141 34.34 8.09 8.63
CA ILE A 141 33.90 8.08 10.04
C ILE A 141 32.68 8.96 10.29
N TRP A 142 32.37 9.90 9.40
CA TRP A 142 31.32 10.90 9.60
C TRP A 142 29.95 10.32 9.32
N LEU A 143 29.81 9.58 8.23
CA LEU A 143 28.52 9.05 7.81
C LEU A 143 27.93 8.02 8.80
N PRO A 144 28.70 7.07 9.36
CA PRO A 144 28.23 6.25 10.48
C PRO A 144 27.67 7.05 11.66
N ILE A 145 28.31 8.17 12.03
CA ILE A 145 27.85 9.04 13.12
C ILE A 145 26.55 9.73 12.74
N MET A 146 26.47 10.29 11.53
CA MET A 146 25.26 10.95 11.03
C MET A 146 24.05 10.01 10.95
N LEU A 147 24.29 8.72 10.71
CA LEU A 147 23.26 7.68 10.65
C LEU A 147 23.01 6.99 12.00
N ASN A 148 23.66 7.44 13.07
CA ASN A 148 23.63 6.84 14.40
C ASN A 148 23.92 5.32 14.38
N GLN A 149 25.03 4.93 13.76
CA GLN A 149 25.46 3.54 13.61
C GLN A 149 26.79 3.31 14.34
N PRO A 150 26.78 3.09 15.67
CA PRO A 150 28.00 2.99 16.47
C PRO A 150 28.90 1.83 16.05
N GLU A 151 28.34 0.69 15.63
CA GLU A 151 29.10 -0.50 15.21
C GLU A 151 29.99 -0.22 13.99
N ALA A 152 29.53 0.62 13.07
CA ALA A 152 30.28 0.98 11.87
C ALA A 152 31.48 1.89 12.18
N ILE A 153 31.53 2.55 13.35
CA ILE A 153 32.65 3.43 13.74
C ILE A 153 33.92 2.62 13.96
N HIS A 154 33.84 1.48 14.64
CA HIS A 154 34.99 0.58 14.78
C HIS A 154 35.53 0.13 13.42
N VAL A 155 34.62 -0.20 12.49
CA VAL A 155 35.01 -0.60 11.13
C VAL A 155 35.71 0.56 10.41
N ALA A 156 35.20 1.79 10.53
CA ALA A 156 35.82 2.97 9.94
C ALA A 156 37.26 3.18 10.45
N VAL A 157 37.46 3.10 11.77
CA VAL A 157 38.79 3.25 12.40
C VAL A 157 39.74 2.14 11.95
N THR A 158 39.30 0.88 11.95
CA THR A 158 40.13 -0.24 11.46
C THR A 158 40.43 -0.17 9.95
N SER A 159 39.56 0.47 9.18
CA SER A 159 39.73 0.73 7.74
C SER A 159 40.61 1.95 7.45
N GLY A 160 41.12 2.62 8.50
CA GLY A 160 42.10 3.71 8.40
C GLY A 160 41.54 5.11 8.64
N ALA A 161 40.28 5.25 9.06
CA ALA A 161 39.74 6.54 9.48
C ALA A 161 40.43 7.03 10.76
N HIS A 162 40.75 8.33 10.83
CA HIS A 162 41.31 8.92 12.03
C HIS A 162 40.18 9.29 13.01
N VAL A 163 40.21 8.76 14.23
CA VAL A 163 39.15 8.99 15.24
C VAL A 163 38.99 10.47 15.61
N ASP A 164 40.07 11.26 15.56
CA ASP A 164 40.04 12.73 15.70
C ASP A 164 40.10 13.49 14.36
N ALA A 165 39.54 12.93 13.29
CA ALA A 165 39.47 13.64 12.01
C ALA A 165 38.88 15.04 12.19
N ARG A 166 39.46 16.04 11.51
CA ARG A 166 39.03 17.44 11.63
C ARG A 166 38.10 17.80 10.48
N GLY A 167 36.85 18.11 10.83
CA GLY A 167 35.88 18.69 9.89
C GLY A 167 36.19 20.15 9.55
N ASP A 168 35.30 20.77 8.76
CA ASP A 168 35.47 22.13 8.25
C ASP A 168 35.50 23.19 9.36
N ASP A 169 34.77 22.96 10.45
CA ASP A 169 34.74 23.78 11.66
C ASP A 169 35.82 23.37 12.68
N LYS A 170 36.79 22.55 12.27
CA LYS A 170 37.76 21.86 13.14
C LYS A 170 37.11 21.00 14.22
N GLY A 171 35.81 20.73 14.14
CA GLY A 171 35.12 19.75 14.97
C GLY A 171 35.69 18.36 14.74
N THR A 172 35.60 17.54 15.78
CA THR A 172 35.96 16.11 15.74
C THR A 172 34.68 15.26 15.70
N PRO A 173 34.77 13.96 15.37
CA PRO A 173 33.67 13.01 15.57
C PRO A 173 32.92 13.16 16.90
N LEU A 174 33.63 13.41 18.01
CA LEU A 174 33.01 13.66 19.32
C LEU A 174 32.18 14.95 19.37
N HIS A 175 32.58 16.01 18.66
CA HIS A 175 31.76 17.22 18.57
C HIS A 175 30.47 16.95 17.81
N LEU A 176 30.52 16.13 16.75
CA LEU A 176 29.33 15.75 16.00
C LEU A 176 28.39 14.88 16.85
N ALA A 177 28.93 13.88 17.57
CA ALA A 177 28.15 13.06 18.50
C ALA A 177 27.48 13.91 19.60
N ALA A 178 28.22 14.89 20.16
CA ALA A 178 27.71 15.85 21.13
C ALA A 178 26.58 16.73 20.57
N PHE A 179 26.79 17.26 19.35
CA PHE A 179 25.82 18.10 18.67
C PHE A 179 24.53 17.33 18.33
N MET A 180 24.66 16.08 17.89
CA MET A 180 23.54 15.21 17.53
C MET A 180 22.86 14.54 18.72
N GLY A 181 23.47 14.56 19.91
CA GLY A 181 22.93 13.93 21.11
C GLY A 181 22.99 12.40 21.09
N LEU A 182 24.13 11.84 20.66
CA LEU A 182 24.32 10.39 20.47
C LEU A 182 25.27 9.81 21.53
N PRO A 183 24.79 9.35 22.69
CA PRO A 183 25.65 8.86 23.78
C PRO A 183 26.40 7.58 23.41
N ASP A 184 25.73 6.61 22.78
CA ASP A 184 26.34 5.33 22.37
C ASP A 184 27.48 5.55 21.35
N VAL A 185 27.28 6.48 20.42
CA VAL A 185 28.32 6.87 19.45
C VAL A 185 29.50 7.57 20.14
N ALA A 186 29.22 8.44 21.11
CA ALA A 186 30.26 9.11 21.89
C ALA A 186 31.10 8.09 22.69
N GLU A 187 30.46 7.10 23.32
CA GLU A 187 31.13 6.02 24.03
C GLU A 187 32.07 5.23 23.10
N VAL A 188 31.55 4.75 21.96
CA VAL A 188 32.37 4.01 20.98
C VAL A 188 33.55 4.83 20.45
N LEU A 189 33.36 6.13 20.19
CA LEU A 189 34.46 6.99 19.76
C LEU A 189 35.55 7.10 20.84
N LEU A 190 35.17 7.22 22.12
CA LEU A 190 36.10 7.27 23.24
C LEU A 190 36.83 5.94 23.44
N GLU A 191 36.14 4.80 23.28
CA GLU A 191 36.76 3.47 23.29
C GLU A 191 37.80 3.30 22.18
N ASN A 192 37.59 3.93 21.03
CA ASN A 192 38.55 3.98 19.92
C ASN A 192 39.64 5.06 20.11
N GLY A 193 39.68 5.73 21.26
CA GLY A 193 40.76 6.66 21.65
C GLY A 193 40.57 8.11 21.21
N ALA A 194 39.34 8.56 20.96
CA ALA A 194 39.04 9.95 20.64
C ALA A 194 39.45 10.91 21.77
N ASP A 195 40.03 12.06 21.40
CA ASP A 195 40.48 13.07 22.34
C ASP A 195 39.36 14.10 22.61
N TYR A 196 38.76 13.98 23.78
CA TYR A 196 37.70 14.87 24.28
C TYR A 196 38.19 16.27 24.67
N SER A 197 39.50 16.54 24.69
CA SER A 197 40.06 17.86 25.02
C SER A 197 40.18 18.79 23.81
N LEU A 198 40.00 18.24 22.59
CA LEU A 198 40.14 18.98 21.35
C LEU A 198 39.05 20.04 21.22
N LYS A 199 39.44 21.21 20.69
CA LYS A 199 38.53 22.34 20.49
C LYS A 199 38.18 22.54 19.01
N ASN A 200 36.95 22.94 18.73
CA ASN A 200 36.50 23.40 17.42
C ASN A 200 36.91 24.87 17.15
N VAL A 201 36.49 25.45 16.02
CA VAL A 201 36.79 26.86 15.66
C VAL A 201 36.23 27.89 16.64
N HIS A 202 35.20 27.53 17.40
CA HIS A 202 34.61 28.39 18.44
C HIS A 202 35.35 28.28 19.78
N GLY A 203 36.35 27.40 19.88
CA GLY A 203 37.11 27.17 21.10
C GLY A 203 36.40 26.26 22.10
N SER A 204 35.29 25.64 21.70
CA SER A 204 34.49 24.73 22.51
C SER A 204 35.00 23.30 22.39
N THR A 205 34.95 22.55 23.48
CA THR A 205 35.16 21.10 23.57
C THR A 205 33.87 20.33 23.25
N PRO A 206 33.90 19.01 22.98
CA PRO A 206 32.70 18.19 22.81
C PRO A 206 31.73 18.29 24.00
N LEU A 207 32.25 18.31 25.24
CA LEU A 207 31.42 18.47 26.44
C LEU A 207 30.70 19.82 26.46
N GLU A 208 31.40 20.91 26.15
CA GLU A 208 30.78 22.23 26.07
C GLU A 208 29.72 22.30 24.95
N VAL A 209 29.91 21.60 23.82
CA VAL A 209 28.89 21.48 22.78
C VAL A 209 27.66 20.71 23.29
N ALA A 210 27.84 19.56 23.95
CA ALA A 210 26.73 18.76 24.48
C ALA A 210 25.87 19.58 25.46
N VAL A 211 26.50 20.31 26.37
CA VAL A 211 25.80 21.17 27.35
C VAL A 211 25.10 22.34 26.65
N TRP A 212 25.72 22.94 25.64
CA TRP A 212 25.15 24.08 24.91
C TRP A 212 23.91 23.67 24.12
N VAL A 213 23.88 22.46 23.57
CA VAL A 213 22.70 21.89 22.88
C VAL A 213 21.67 21.31 23.86
N GLY A 214 22.06 21.04 25.10
CA GLY A 214 21.16 20.50 26.14
C GLY A 214 21.09 18.96 26.16
N ARG A 215 22.19 18.27 25.82
CA ARG A 215 22.31 16.80 25.80
C ARG A 215 23.05 16.29 27.02
N THR A 216 22.32 16.14 28.13
CA THR A 216 22.89 15.74 29.43
C THR A 216 23.44 14.32 29.44
N ASP A 217 22.79 13.42 28.70
CA ASP A 217 23.20 12.03 28.51
C ASP A 217 24.59 11.93 27.89
N VAL A 218 24.86 12.71 26.85
CA VAL A 218 26.19 12.76 26.22
C VAL A 218 27.20 13.48 27.12
N ALA A 219 26.78 14.52 27.83
CA ALA A 219 27.64 15.24 28.78
C ALA A 219 28.12 14.32 29.92
N ASP A 220 27.24 13.46 30.44
CA ASP A 220 27.58 12.47 31.45
C ASP A 220 28.60 11.45 30.91
N VAL A 221 28.41 10.92 29.69
CA VAL A 221 29.38 10.01 29.03
C VAL A 221 30.79 10.63 28.97
N PHE A 222 30.90 11.91 28.63
CA PHE A 222 32.20 12.59 28.58
C PHE A 222 32.84 12.73 29.96
N VAL A 223 32.09 13.16 30.98
CA VAL A 223 32.62 13.32 32.35
C VAL A 223 33.04 11.96 32.92
N GLU A 224 32.23 10.92 32.73
CA GLU A 224 32.55 9.55 33.15
C GLU A 224 33.81 9.02 32.46
N SER A 225 34.05 9.43 31.23
CA SER A 225 35.25 9.11 30.44
C SER A 225 36.46 9.99 30.75
N GLY A 226 36.35 10.90 31.74
CA GLY A 226 37.47 11.70 32.24
C GLY A 226 37.59 13.12 31.67
N ALA A 227 36.57 13.61 30.95
CA ALA A 227 36.48 15.03 30.64
C ALA A 227 36.38 15.87 31.91
N VAL A 228 36.92 17.09 31.86
CA VAL A 228 36.86 18.00 33.00
C VAL A 228 35.40 18.39 33.24
N ASP A 229 34.86 18.00 34.40
CA ASP A 229 33.52 18.41 34.80
C ASP A 229 33.47 19.94 34.95
N ILE A 230 32.58 20.57 34.18
CA ILE A 230 32.38 22.02 34.16
C ILE A 230 31.32 22.49 35.15
N ARG A 231 30.62 21.56 35.82
CA ARG A 231 29.65 21.86 36.87
C ARG A 231 30.34 22.27 38.17
N ALA A 232 29.74 23.19 38.90
CA ALA A 232 30.10 23.45 40.29
C ALA A 232 29.63 22.29 41.20
N ASP A 233 30.21 22.18 42.39
CA ASP A 233 29.85 21.13 43.36
C ASP A 233 28.34 21.15 43.68
N GLY A 234 27.66 20.04 43.38
CA GLY A 234 26.21 19.88 43.54
C GLY A 234 25.33 20.59 42.50
N GLN A 235 25.91 21.22 41.47
CA GLN A 235 25.18 21.86 40.37
C GLN A 235 24.69 20.80 39.37
N GLN A 236 23.46 20.93 38.87
CA GLN A 236 22.96 20.08 37.77
C GLN A 236 23.27 20.71 36.41
N TRP A 237 23.26 19.93 35.34
CA TRP A 237 23.49 20.43 33.97
C TRP A 237 22.55 21.59 33.59
N HIS A 238 21.28 21.47 33.94
CA HIS A 238 20.24 22.47 33.68
C HIS A 238 20.42 23.79 34.45
N ASP A 239 21.27 23.80 35.48
CA ASP A 239 21.57 24.99 36.28
C ASP A 239 22.71 25.83 35.67
N ILE A 240 23.27 25.41 34.53
CA ILE A 240 24.30 26.17 33.80
C ILE A 240 23.62 27.24 32.95
N ASP A 241 24.08 28.50 33.09
CA ASP A 241 23.41 29.68 32.49
C ASP A 241 23.18 29.61 30.96
N TRP A 242 24.07 28.91 30.22
CA TRP A 242 24.02 28.77 28.75
C TRP A 242 23.59 27.37 28.29
N TYR A 243 23.10 26.54 29.23
CA TYR A 243 22.60 25.21 28.91
C TYR A 243 21.41 25.30 27.94
N GLY A 244 21.47 24.54 26.86
CA GLY A 244 20.39 24.49 25.87
C GLY A 244 20.23 25.74 25.00
N ASP A 245 21.09 26.76 25.14
CA ASP A 245 21.09 27.97 24.27
C ASP A 245 21.18 27.63 22.78
N GLY A 246 21.80 26.49 22.46
CA GLY A 246 21.94 25.97 21.11
C GLY A 246 20.83 25.05 20.63
N ALA A 247 19.87 24.68 21.47
CA ALA A 247 18.84 23.70 21.11
C ALA A 247 18.00 24.15 19.92
N GLU A 248 17.61 25.43 19.87
CA GLU A 248 16.86 26.00 18.73
C GLU A 248 17.69 25.98 17.44
N PHE A 249 19.00 26.25 17.55
CA PHE A 249 19.91 26.18 16.40
C PHE A 249 20.03 24.75 15.88
N VAL A 250 20.17 23.76 16.77
CA VAL A 250 20.20 22.34 16.39
C VAL A 250 18.88 21.92 15.77
N GLN A 251 17.74 22.35 16.31
CA GLN A 251 16.43 22.09 15.72
C GLN A 251 16.35 22.66 14.29
N ALA A 252 16.83 23.88 14.06
CA ALA A 252 16.83 24.53 12.76
C ALA A 252 17.85 23.94 11.77
N VAL A 253 18.98 23.42 12.25
CA VAL A 253 20.03 22.80 11.42
C VAL A 253 19.67 21.36 11.07
N LEU A 254 19.11 20.61 12.02
CA LEU A 254 18.74 19.22 11.79
C LEU A 254 17.42 19.10 11.05
N ASP A 255 16.48 20.05 11.19
CA ASP A 255 15.17 20.21 10.50
C ASP A 255 14.58 18.91 9.91
N LEU A 256 14.73 17.82 10.67
CA LEU A 256 13.79 16.75 10.75
C LEU A 256 12.65 17.38 11.54
N PRO A 257 11.42 17.46 11.01
CA PRO A 257 10.30 17.79 11.87
C PRO A 257 10.43 16.84 13.06
N ALA A 258 10.44 17.39 14.28
CA ALA A 258 10.36 16.55 15.46
C ALA A 258 9.18 15.61 15.18
N VAL A 259 9.50 14.34 14.91
CA VAL A 259 8.50 13.29 14.98
C VAL A 259 8.23 13.30 16.45
N ASP A 260 7.16 14.00 16.85
CA ASP A 260 6.63 13.79 18.18
C ASP A 260 6.53 12.27 18.30
N ASP A 261 7.31 11.71 19.21
CA ASP A 261 7.13 10.35 19.75
C ASP A 261 5.79 10.25 20.51
N GLU A 262 4.80 11.08 20.17
CA GLU A 262 3.43 10.67 20.29
C GLU A 262 3.21 9.54 19.29
N ILE A 263 3.40 8.34 19.81
CA ILE A 263 2.61 7.14 19.52
C ILE A 263 1.13 7.50 19.82
N GLY A 264 0.60 8.43 19.04
CA GLY A 264 -0.68 9.08 19.15
C GLY A 264 -1.54 8.71 17.95
N LEU A 265 -2.83 9.07 18.04
CA LEU A 265 -3.83 8.75 17.03
C LEU A 265 -3.47 9.26 15.62
N ASP A 266 -2.56 10.24 15.49
CA ASP A 266 -2.18 10.84 14.20
C ASP A 266 -1.24 9.95 13.37
N SER A 267 -0.22 9.31 13.99
CA SER A 267 0.58 8.24 13.33
C SER A 267 -0.32 7.08 12.88
N TRP A 268 -1.33 6.77 13.69
CA TRP A 268 -2.32 5.72 13.40
C TRP A 268 -3.26 6.07 12.23
N VAL A 269 -3.53 7.36 12.01
CA VAL A 269 -4.35 7.87 10.90
C VAL A 269 -3.52 7.98 9.62
N ASP A 270 -2.24 8.34 9.70
CA ASP A 270 -1.36 8.41 8.52
C ASP A 270 -1.10 7.02 7.92
N GLN A 271 -1.05 5.96 8.73
CA GLN A 271 -0.90 4.57 8.26
C GLN A 271 -2.18 3.98 7.60
N PHE A 272 -3.32 4.69 7.68
CA PHE A 272 -4.59 4.28 7.06
C PHE A 272 -4.52 4.20 5.52
N HIS A 273 -3.52 4.84 4.91
CA HIS A 273 -3.28 4.83 3.48
C HIS A 273 -3.14 3.42 2.89
N HIS A 274 -2.78 2.38 3.65
CA HIS A 274 -2.71 1.01 3.14
C HIS A 274 -4.09 0.36 2.92
N LEU A 275 -5.13 0.84 3.62
CA LEU A 275 -6.48 0.27 3.63
C LEU A 275 -7.54 1.20 3.01
N TRP A 276 -7.11 2.31 2.40
CA TRP A 276 -7.97 3.39 1.88
C TRP A 276 -9.10 2.90 0.96
N PHE A 277 -8.83 1.93 0.08
CA PHE A 277 -9.81 1.45 -0.88
C PHE A 277 -10.89 0.57 -0.21
N LEU A 278 -10.60 -0.13 0.90
CA LEU A 278 -11.63 -0.85 1.69
C LEU A 278 -12.56 0.18 2.33
N TRP A 279 -11.99 1.28 2.81
CA TRP A 279 -12.73 2.39 3.36
C TRP A 279 -13.63 3.08 2.32
N PHE A 280 -13.09 3.38 1.13
CA PHE A 280 -13.87 3.88 0.00
C PHE A 280 -14.99 2.90 -0.35
N LEU A 281 -14.70 1.61 -0.37
CA LEU A 281 -15.70 0.60 -0.64
C LEU A 281 -16.81 0.57 0.44
N ALA A 282 -16.47 0.82 1.70
CA ALA A 282 -17.47 0.95 2.78
C ALA A 282 -18.42 2.14 2.50
N TRP A 283 -17.88 3.32 2.17
CA TRP A 283 -18.67 4.49 1.81
C TRP A 283 -19.53 4.27 0.55
N LEU A 284 -18.97 3.67 -0.50
CA LEU A 284 -19.68 3.39 -1.75
C LEU A 284 -20.82 2.38 -1.54
N VAL A 285 -20.59 1.34 -0.74
CA VAL A 285 -21.62 0.36 -0.41
C VAL A 285 -22.70 0.96 0.50
N ALA A 286 -22.33 1.82 1.45
CA ALA A 286 -23.30 2.55 2.27
C ALA A 286 -24.17 3.46 1.41
N GLY A 287 -23.55 4.29 0.56
CA GLY A 287 -24.25 5.15 -0.40
C GLY A 287 -25.15 4.35 -1.35
N PHE A 288 -24.66 3.24 -1.90
CA PHE A 288 -25.47 2.34 -2.72
C PHE A 288 -26.67 1.77 -1.97
N SER A 289 -26.49 1.36 -0.70
CA SER A 289 -27.56 0.77 0.11
C SER A 289 -28.68 1.76 0.43
N LEU A 290 -28.36 3.06 0.50
CA LEU A 290 -29.32 4.15 0.66
C LEU A 290 -30.00 4.52 -0.66
N LEU A 291 -29.23 4.67 -1.74
CA LEU A 291 -29.72 5.16 -3.03
C LEU A 291 -30.46 4.10 -3.86
N ALA A 292 -29.99 2.84 -3.88
CA ALA A 292 -30.54 1.82 -4.76
C ALA A 292 -32.03 1.54 -4.52
N PRO A 293 -32.54 1.44 -3.27
CA PRO A 293 -33.98 1.31 -3.02
C PRO A 293 -34.78 2.51 -3.51
N LEU A 294 -34.28 3.73 -3.32
CA LEU A 294 -34.92 4.96 -3.78
C LEU A 294 -35.02 4.99 -5.32
N VAL A 295 -33.91 4.72 -5.99
CA VAL A 295 -33.85 4.64 -7.47
C VAL A 295 -34.77 3.56 -8.00
N SER A 296 -34.89 2.39 -7.34
CA SER A 296 -35.82 1.34 -7.79
C SER A 296 -37.29 1.72 -7.67
N ARG A 297 -37.66 2.53 -6.66
CA ARG A 297 -39.02 3.04 -6.51
C ARG A 297 -39.35 4.10 -7.56
N LEU A 298 -38.39 4.98 -7.87
CA LEU A 298 -38.53 6.04 -8.85
C LEU A 298 -38.40 5.53 -10.30
N GLY A 299 -37.63 4.47 -10.53
CA GLY A 299 -37.31 3.92 -11.85
C GLY A 299 -38.50 3.34 -12.60
N HIS A 300 -39.62 3.06 -11.93
CA HIS A 300 -40.89 2.70 -12.58
C HIS A 300 -41.52 3.85 -13.36
N VAL A 301 -41.12 5.11 -13.10
CA VAL A 301 -41.79 6.30 -13.64
C VAL A 301 -41.19 6.75 -14.98
N CYS A 302 -39.92 6.47 -15.26
CA CYS A 302 -39.27 6.80 -16.54
C CYS A 302 -37.96 6.03 -16.63
N THR A 303 -37.81 5.07 -17.56
CA THR A 303 -36.50 4.71 -18.17
C THR A 303 -36.66 3.54 -19.16
N SER A 304 -36.46 3.79 -20.46
CA SER A 304 -36.30 2.71 -21.43
C SER A 304 -34.94 2.01 -21.25
N VAL A 305 -34.80 0.77 -21.74
CA VAL A 305 -33.52 0.03 -21.75
C VAL A 305 -32.44 0.83 -22.48
N ASP A 306 -32.81 1.53 -23.55
CA ASP A 306 -31.90 2.40 -24.31
C ASP A 306 -31.43 3.62 -23.54
N PHE A 307 -32.31 4.23 -22.74
CA PHE A 307 -31.95 5.37 -21.91
C PHE A 307 -30.92 4.99 -20.85
N HIS A 308 -31.11 3.87 -20.14
CA HIS A 308 -30.13 3.35 -19.18
C HIS A 308 -28.77 3.06 -19.82
N ARG A 309 -28.76 2.48 -21.02
CA ARG A 309 -27.53 2.19 -21.75
C ARG A 309 -26.80 3.46 -22.18
N ARG A 310 -27.54 4.49 -22.62
CA ARG A 310 -26.96 5.80 -22.98
C ARG A 310 -26.37 6.51 -21.75
N LEU A 311 -27.03 6.40 -20.59
CA LEU A 311 -26.55 6.97 -19.33
C LEU A 311 -25.19 6.38 -18.91
N LEU A 312 -24.93 5.09 -19.18
CA LEU A 312 -23.63 4.48 -18.90
C LEU A 312 -22.47 5.12 -19.67
N TRP A 313 -22.71 5.72 -20.84
CA TRP A 313 -21.67 6.42 -21.59
C TRP A 313 -21.29 7.77 -20.98
N ILE A 314 -22.11 8.34 -20.08
CA ILE A 314 -21.75 9.55 -19.30
C ILE A 314 -20.60 9.24 -18.33
N ALA A 315 -20.38 7.97 -17.97
CA ALA A 315 -19.27 7.59 -17.11
C ALA A 315 -17.91 8.03 -17.67
N PHE A 316 -17.69 7.99 -18.98
CA PHE A 316 -16.41 8.35 -19.59
C PHE A 316 -16.05 9.84 -19.45
N PRO A 317 -16.87 10.80 -19.91
CA PRO A 317 -16.58 12.22 -19.72
C PRO A 317 -16.57 12.62 -18.24
N LEU A 318 -17.40 11.96 -17.40
CA LEU A 318 -17.38 12.22 -15.96
C LEU A 318 -16.09 11.69 -15.31
N THR A 319 -15.57 10.54 -15.76
CA THR A 319 -14.28 10.01 -15.29
C THR A 319 -13.16 10.99 -15.63
N LEU A 320 -13.16 11.53 -16.85
CA LEU A 320 -12.20 12.54 -17.28
C LEU A 320 -12.28 13.81 -16.43
N PHE A 321 -13.47 14.30 -16.13
CA PHE A 321 -13.66 15.50 -15.31
C PHE A 321 -13.01 15.39 -13.92
N PHE A 322 -13.15 14.26 -13.23
CA PHE A 322 -12.50 14.06 -11.94
C PHE A 322 -11.02 13.70 -12.07
N HIS A 323 -10.62 13.04 -13.16
CA HIS A 323 -9.22 12.76 -13.42
C HIS A 323 -8.40 14.01 -13.69
N LEU A 324 -8.97 15.02 -14.34
CA LEU A 324 -8.32 16.33 -14.53
C LEU A 324 -8.07 17.09 -13.21
N GLN A 325 -8.72 16.70 -12.12
CA GLN A 325 -8.51 17.25 -10.78
C GLN A 325 -7.45 16.47 -9.99
N MET A 326 -6.99 15.33 -10.50
CA MET A 326 -5.91 14.49 -9.97
C MET A 326 -4.66 14.71 -10.81
N GLY A 327 -3.47 14.53 -10.26
CA GLY A 327 -2.20 14.75 -10.99
C GLY A 327 -2.15 16.17 -11.59
N ASN A 328 -1.68 17.16 -10.83
CA ASN A 328 -1.90 18.58 -11.16
C ASN A 328 -1.19 19.14 -12.42
N GLY A 329 -0.72 18.31 -13.36
CA GLY A 329 0.00 18.75 -14.57
C GLY A 329 1.26 19.57 -14.28
N GLY A 330 1.74 19.56 -13.03
CA GLY A 330 2.84 20.36 -12.50
C GLY A 330 4.08 19.53 -12.14
N GLU A 331 4.73 19.84 -11.00
CA GLU A 331 6.00 19.26 -10.54
C GLU A 331 5.92 17.76 -10.18
N SER A 332 4.73 17.24 -9.84
CA SER A 332 4.51 15.85 -9.40
C SER A 332 3.62 15.09 -10.39
N ARG A 333 4.17 14.76 -11.56
CA ARG A 333 3.39 14.05 -12.61
C ARG A 333 3.14 12.60 -12.20
N THR A 334 1.87 12.18 -12.19
CA THR A 334 1.46 10.81 -11.86
C THR A 334 0.70 10.16 -13.01
N PHE A 335 0.84 8.85 -13.14
CA PHE A 335 0.11 8.06 -14.12
C PHE A 335 -0.91 7.16 -13.42
N GLY A 336 -2.19 7.43 -13.63
CA GLY A 336 -3.29 6.79 -12.94
C GLY A 336 -3.98 7.71 -11.94
N PRO A 337 -5.03 7.22 -11.27
CA PRO A 337 -5.73 7.98 -10.23
C PRO A 337 -4.91 8.08 -8.94
N ASP A 338 -4.98 9.24 -8.28
CA ASP A 338 -4.32 9.47 -7.00
C ASP A 338 -4.82 8.53 -5.89
N THR A 339 -4.01 8.37 -4.85
CA THR A 339 -4.35 7.63 -3.62
C THR A 339 -4.76 8.58 -2.50
N SER A 340 -5.72 8.16 -1.66
CA SER A 340 -6.17 8.95 -0.52
C SER A 340 -5.46 8.49 0.75
N THR A 341 -4.72 9.37 1.40
CA THR A 341 -4.01 9.09 2.67
C THR A 341 -4.83 9.46 3.91
N GLY A 342 -5.77 10.41 3.80
CA GLY A 342 -6.58 10.85 4.94
C GLY A 342 -7.79 9.97 5.27
N LEU A 343 -8.28 10.09 6.51
CA LEU A 343 -9.49 9.41 7.01
C LEU A 343 -10.75 9.80 6.23
N LEU A 344 -10.87 11.06 5.82
CA LEU A 344 -11.94 11.49 4.93
C LEU A 344 -11.50 11.35 3.47
N PRO A 345 -12.23 10.58 2.63
CA PRO A 345 -11.92 10.44 1.22
C PRO A 345 -11.85 11.80 0.52
N ALA A 346 -10.72 12.10 -0.14
CA ALA A 346 -10.64 13.25 -1.03
C ALA A 346 -11.79 13.17 -2.06
N ALA A 347 -12.62 14.22 -2.13
CA ALA A 347 -13.90 14.14 -2.84
C ALA A 347 -13.74 13.77 -4.32
N HIS A 348 -12.77 14.35 -5.02
CA HIS A 348 -12.53 14.08 -6.44
C HIS A 348 -12.02 12.63 -6.67
N VAL A 349 -11.12 12.13 -5.82
CA VAL A 349 -10.64 10.73 -5.87
C VAL A 349 -11.79 9.76 -5.59
N PHE A 350 -12.57 10.04 -4.55
CA PHE A 350 -13.74 9.24 -4.18
C PHE A 350 -14.77 9.18 -5.31
N LEU A 351 -15.10 10.32 -5.90
CA LEU A 351 -16.07 10.40 -6.99
C LEU A 351 -15.56 9.72 -8.26
N TYR A 352 -14.26 9.79 -8.56
CA TYR A 352 -13.66 9.04 -9.66
C TYR A 352 -13.93 7.52 -9.51
N TYR A 353 -13.61 6.94 -8.34
CA TYR A 353 -13.88 5.51 -8.10
C TYR A 353 -15.38 5.19 -7.99
N ALA A 354 -16.19 6.13 -7.51
CA ALA A 354 -17.65 6.00 -7.49
C ALA A 354 -18.24 5.81 -8.88
N ILE A 355 -17.64 6.38 -9.94
CA ILE A 355 -18.08 6.20 -11.32
C ILE A 355 -17.87 4.77 -11.79
N PHE A 356 -16.69 4.19 -11.56
CA PHE A 356 -16.43 2.80 -11.88
C PHE A 356 -17.35 1.86 -11.12
N PHE A 357 -17.50 2.08 -9.81
CA PHE A 357 -18.42 1.32 -8.97
C PHE A 357 -19.88 1.44 -9.46
N GLY A 358 -20.35 2.65 -9.72
CA GLY A 358 -21.68 2.93 -10.23
C GLY A 358 -21.92 2.28 -11.60
N TYR A 359 -20.94 2.35 -12.50
CA TYR A 359 -20.99 1.69 -13.80
C TYR A 359 -21.14 0.18 -13.66
N GLY A 360 -20.33 -0.46 -12.81
CA GLY A 360 -20.44 -1.89 -12.54
C GLY A 360 -21.80 -2.26 -11.95
N ALA A 361 -22.31 -1.47 -11.01
CA ALA A 361 -23.61 -1.69 -10.38
C ALA A 361 -24.77 -1.55 -11.37
N ALA A 362 -24.71 -0.54 -12.25
CA ALA A 362 -25.71 -0.31 -13.29
C ALA A 362 -25.63 -1.33 -14.44
N ALA A 363 -24.42 -1.86 -14.74
CA ALA A 363 -24.25 -2.94 -15.69
C ALA A 363 -24.91 -4.25 -15.22
N TYR A 364 -25.04 -4.45 -13.90
CA TYR A 364 -25.76 -5.59 -13.34
C TYR A 364 -27.28 -5.49 -13.58
N GLY A 365 -27.75 -6.23 -14.58
CA GLY A 365 -29.16 -6.27 -15.00
C GLY A 365 -29.48 -5.41 -16.22
N ALA A 366 -28.51 -4.63 -16.73
CA ALA A 366 -28.63 -3.98 -18.03
C ALA A 366 -28.56 -5.02 -19.15
N ARG A 367 -29.40 -4.85 -20.16
CA ARG A 367 -29.42 -5.68 -21.38
C ARG A 367 -29.18 -4.81 -22.60
N THR A 368 -28.66 -5.45 -23.63
CA THR A 368 -28.48 -4.86 -24.95
C THR A 368 -29.82 -4.84 -25.69
N SER A 369 -29.89 -4.12 -26.82
CA SER A 369 -31.08 -4.11 -27.71
C SER A 369 -31.50 -5.51 -28.14
N ASP A 370 -30.54 -6.42 -28.19
CA ASP A 370 -30.69 -7.79 -28.69
C ASP A 370 -30.98 -8.77 -27.53
N GLY A 371 -31.19 -8.26 -26.31
CA GLY A 371 -31.53 -9.05 -25.12
C GLY A 371 -30.36 -9.63 -24.33
N GLU A 372 -29.13 -9.62 -24.88
CA GLU A 372 -27.93 -10.11 -24.18
C GLU A 372 -27.59 -9.25 -22.94
N PRO A 373 -27.10 -9.84 -21.84
CA PRO A 373 -26.58 -9.08 -20.71
C PRO A 373 -25.46 -8.12 -21.14
N LEU A 374 -25.53 -6.86 -20.70
CA LEU A 374 -24.55 -5.84 -21.09
C LEU A 374 -23.11 -6.27 -20.76
N ILE A 375 -22.93 -6.85 -19.57
CA ILE A 375 -21.63 -7.33 -19.09
C ILE A 375 -20.98 -8.33 -20.06
N ASP A 376 -21.76 -9.14 -20.79
CA ASP A 376 -21.24 -10.09 -21.78
C ASP A 376 -20.78 -9.42 -23.08
N ARG A 377 -21.37 -8.26 -23.39
CA ARG A 377 -20.97 -7.44 -24.53
C ARG A 377 -19.75 -6.59 -24.21
N LEU A 378 -19.57 -6.20 -22.95
CA LEU A 378 -18.36 -5.52 -22.48
C LEU A 378 -17.15 -6.45 -22.70
N GLY A 379 -16.13 -5.96 -23.40
CA GLY A 379 -14.95 -6.75 -23.74
C GLY A 379 -15.10 -7.69 -24.95
N ARG A 380 -16.20 -7.64 -25.71
CA ARG A 380 -16.35 -8.45 -26.95
C ARG A 380 -15.18 -8.27 -27.91
N TYR A 381 -14.63 -7.05 -27.97
CA TYR A 381 -13.50 -6.69 -28.83
C TYR A 381 -12.15 -6.79 -28.13
N TRP A 382 -12.00 -7.59 -27.06
CA TRP A 382 -10.74 -7.66 -26.31
C TRP A 382 -9.52 -8.00 -27.16
N LYS A 383 -9.68 -8.82 -28.23
CA LYS A 383 -8.60 -9.18 -29.16
C LYS A 383 -7.95 -7.97 -29.85
N VAL A 384 -8.67 -6.87 -29.95
CA VAL A 384 -8.17 -5.59 -30.50
C VAL A 384 -7.98 -4.58 -29.39
N GLY A 385 -9.01 -4.41 -28.54
CA GLY A 385 -9.01 -3.42 -27.47
C GLY A 385 -7.89 -3.61 -26.46
N LEU A 386 -7.62 -4.84 -26.01
CA LEU A 386 -6.58 -5.09 -25.02
C LEU A 386 -5.17 -4.84 -25.60
N PRO A 387 -4.79 -5.37 -26.79
CA PRO A 387 -3.50 -5.02 -27.40
C PRO A 387 -3.36 -3.53 -27.72
N VAL A 388 -4.42 -2.86 -28.20
CA VAL A 388 -4.39 -1.41 -28.46
C VAL A 388 -4.16 -0.65 -27.16
N SER A 389 -4.83 -1.02 -26.06
CA SER A 389 -4.63 -0.38 -24.76
C SER A 389 -3.20 -0.54 -24.26
N VAL A 390 -2.60 -1.73 -24.38
CA VAL A 390 -1.25 -2.02 -23.86
C VAL A 390 -0.13 -1.47 -24.76
N VAL A 391 -0.26 -1.60 -26.08
CA VAL A 391 0.84 -1.31 -27.03
C VAL A 391 0.77 0.11 -27.58
N LEU A 392 -0.42 0.70 -27.69
CA LEU A 392 -0.59 2.05 -28.26
C LEU A 392 -0.98 3.08 -27.21
N VAL A 393 -2.08 2.84 -26.50
CA VAL A 393 -2.63 3.84 -25.58
C VAL A 393 -1.69 4.05 -24.40
N PHE A 394 -1.17 2.97 -23.80
CA PHE A 394 -0.31 3.05 -22.63
C PHE A 394 1.01 3.81 -22.89
N PRO A 395 1.86 3.45 -23.88
CA PRO A 395 3.11 4.17 -24.09
C PRO A 395 2.88 5.63 -24.48
N PHE A 396 1.84 5.90 -25.28
CA PHE A 396 1.50 7.27 -25.66
C PHE A 396 0.99 8.08 -24.47
N ALA A 397 0.17 7.49 -23.60
CA ALA A 397 -0.28 8.11 -22.36
C ALA A 397 0.90 8.40 -21.43
N ALA A 398 1.82 7.44 -21.27
CA ALA A 398 3.01 7.58 -20.43
C ALA A 398 3.94 8.68 -20.96
N GLY A 399 4.24 8.69 -22.27
CA GLY A 399 5.03 9.74 -22.91
C GLY A 399 4.40 11.13 -22.72
N MET A 400 3.10 11.27 -22.99
CA MET A 400 2.39 12.54 -22.76
C MET A 400 2.40 12.98 -21.29
N THR A 401 2.41 12.03 -20.35
CA THR A 401 2.45 12.31 -18.92
C THR A 401 3.85 12.72 -18.48
N PHE A 402 4.89 11.97 -18.81
CA PHE A 402 6.22 12.17 -18.23
C PHE A 402 7.15 13.05 -19.09
N GLU A 403 6.96 13.10 -20.41
CA GLU A 403 7.86 13.80 -21.35
C GLU A 403 7.41 15.24 -21.69
N GLY A 404 6.47 15.80 -20.93
CA GLY A 404 6.05 17.20 -21.09
C GLY A 404 4.95 17.44 -22.12
N GLY A 405 4.07 16.44 -22.32
CA GLY A 405 2.87 16.60 -23.14
C GLY A 405 1.79 17.46 -22.48
N ASP A 406 0.79 17.84 -23.28
CA ASP A 406 -0.41 18.50 -22.79
C ASP A 406 -1.17 17.62 -21.76
N TRP A 407 -1.45 18.18 -20.59
CA TRP A 407 -2.07 17.44 -19.49
C TRP A 407 -3.48 16.94 -19.84
N PHE A 408 -4.27 17.72 -20.58
CA PHE A 408 -5.62 17.30 -20.96
C PHE A 408 -5.58 16.09 -21.89
N VAL A 409 -4.63 16.06 -22.83
CA VAL A 409 -4.39 14.89 -23.69
C VAL A 409 -3.88 13.70 -22.87
N ALA A 410 -2.90 13.90 -21.98
CA ALA A 410 -2.39 12.86 -21.10
C ALA A 410 -3.51 12.24 -20.25
N ALA A 411 -4.28 13.06 -19.54
CA ALA A 411 -5.45 12.69 -18.74
C ALA A 411 -6.49 11.90 -19.57
N THR A 412 -6.77 12.35 -20.79
CA THR A 412 -7.69 11.66 -21.69
C THR A 412 -7.20 10.25 -22.02
N LEU A 413 -5.91 10.11 -22.36
CA LEU A 413 -5.32 8.82 -22.70
C LEU A 413 -5.24 7.88 -21.48
N GLN A 414 -4.95 8.40 -20.29
CA GLN A 414 -4.98 7.62 -19.05
C GLN A 414 -6.39 7.08 -18.75
N VAL A 415 -7.43 7.89 -18.92
CA VAL A 415 -8.83 7.43 -18.76
C VAL A 415 -9.20 6.39 -19.82
N LEU A 416 -8.80 6.59 -21.08
CA LEU A 416 -9.01 5.60 -22.14
C LEU A 416 -8.26 4.30 -21.85
N TYR A 417 -7.06 4.38 -21.30
CA TYR A 417 -6.27 3.23 -20.86
C TYR A 417 -6.99 2.46 -19.75
N ALA A 418 -7.44 3.14 -18.69
CA ALA A 418 -8.13 2.50 -17.56
C ALA A 418 -9.39 1.73 -18.01
N TRP A 419 -10.24 2.35 -18.83
CA TRP A 419 -11.44 1.71 -19.37
C TRP A 419 -11.11 0.61 -20.39
N GLY A 420 -10.14 0.84 -21.25
CA GLY A 420 -9.69 -0.13 -22.26
C GLY A 420 -9.13 -1.39 -21.64
N MET A 421 -8.30 -1.26 -20.59
CA MET A 421 -7.82 -2.37 -19.79
C MET A 421 -8.95 -3.10 -19.06
N ALA A 422 -9.88 -2.37 -18.42
CA ALA A 422 -10.99 -2.97 -17.70
C ALA A 422 -11.88 -3.82 -18.63
N PHE A 423 -12.29 -3.29 -19.79
CA PHE A 423 -13.09 -4.03 -20.75
C PHE A 423 -12.30 -5.13 -21.46
N GLY A 424 -11.04 -4.86 -21.82
CA GLY A 424 -10.15 -5.82 -22.46
C GLY A 424 -9.93 -7.05 -21.58
N LEU A 425 -9.61 -6.86 -20.29
CA LEU A 425 -9.43 -7.95 -19.35
C LEU A 425 -10.73 -8.71 -19.07
N MET A 426 -11.88 -8.04 -18.97
CA MET A 426 -13.16 -8.74 -18.86
C MET A 426 -13.43 -9.68 -20.05
N GLY A 427 -13.13 -9.23 -21.27
CA GLY A 427 -13.27 -10.08 -22.46
C GLY A 427 -12.26 -11.22 -22.53
N PHE A 428 -10.99 -10.95 -22.18
CA PHE A 428 -9.94 -11.95 -22.10
C PHE A 428 -10.30 -13.07 -21.11
N PHE A 429 -10.67 -12.71 -19.88
CA PHE A 429 -11.05 -13.66 -18.84
C PHE A 429 -12.32 -14.43 -19.20
N ARG A 430 -13.29 -13.80 -19.89
CA ARG A 430 -14.47 -14.52 -20.39
C ARG A 430 -14.10 -15.58 -21.43
N HIS A 431 -13.14 -15.29 -22.31
CA HIS A 431 -12.72 -16.23 -23.32
C HIS A 431 -11.99 -17.44 -22.74
N PHE A 432 -11.08 -17.23 -21.79
CA PHE A 432 -10.20 -18.30 -21.28
C PHE A 432 -10.64 -18.93 -19.96
N LEU A 433 -11.43 -18.23 -19.14
CA LEU A 433 -11.75 -18.60 -17.75
C LEU A 433 -13.25 -18.49 -17.44
N SER A 434 -14.11 -18.75 -18.43
CA SER A 434 -15.58 -18.82 -18.23
C SER A 434 -16.06 -20.14 -17.63
N GLU A 435 -15.26 -21.20 -17.70
CA GLU A 435 -15.59 -22.52 -17.16
C GLU A 435 -15.22 -22.65 -15.68
N GLU A 436 -15.91 -23.54 -14.95
CA GLU A 436 -15.57 -23.84 -13.56
C GLU A 436 -14.23 -24.55 -13.47
N ARG A 437 -13.24 -23.88 -12.86
CA ARG A 437 -11.94 -24.45 -12.54
C ARG A 437 -11.68 -24.37 -11.06
N TYR A 438 -11.29 -25.50 -10.46
CA TYR A 438 -11.06 -25.58 -9.02
C TYR A 438 -10.01 -24.58 -8.53
N TRP A 439 -8.87 -24.48 -9.22
CA TRP A 439 -7.77 -23.61 -8.80
C TRP A 439 -8.14 -22.12 -8.92
N VAL A 440 -8.91 -21.74 -9.95
CA VAL A 440 -9.42 -20.37 -10.12
C VAL A 440 -10.34 -20.00 -8.97
N ARG A 441 -11.24 -20.92 -8.62
CA ARG A 441 -12.16 -20.75 -7.49
C ARG A 441 -11.38 -20.62 -6.18
N TYR A 442 -10.38 -21.48 -5.98
CA TYR A 442 -9.52 -21.44 -4.81
C TYR A 442 -8.78 -20.10 -4.69
N LEU A 443 -8.18 -19.63 -5.79
CA LEU A 443 -7.47 -18.35 -5.85
C LEU A 443 -8.40 -17.16 -5.60
N SER A 444 -9.61 -17.17 -6.19
CA SER A 444 -10.62 -16.14 -5.96
C SER A 444 -11.13 -16.11 -4.52
N ASP A 445 -11.29 -17.28 -3.89
CA ASP A 445 -11.67 -17.38 -2.48
C ASP A 445 -10.54 -16.94 -1.53
N ALA A 446 -9.28 -17.18 -1.91
CA ALA A 446 -8.11 -16.74 -1.18
C ALA A 446 -7.82 -15.25 -1.35
N SER A 447 -8.39 -14.61 -2.37
CA SER A 447 -8.01 -13.27 -2.82
C SER A 447 -8.14 -12.21 -1.71
N TYR A 448 -9.15 -12.32 -0.83
CA TYR A 448 -9.31 -11.44 0.32
C TYR A 448 -8.20 -11.61 1.37
N TRP A 449 -7.78 -12.84 1.62
CA TRP A 449 -6.68 -13.13 2.55
C TRP A 449 -5.35 -12.67 1.99
N MET A 450 -5.06 -13.06 0.74
CA MET A 450 -3.85 -12.65 0.03
C MET A 450 -3.72 -11.14 0.07
N TYR A 451 -4.84 -10.46 -0.13
CA TYR A 451 -4.84 -9.03 -0.11
C TYR A 451 -4.53 -8.40 1.25
N LEU A 452 -5.14 -8.91 2.31
CA LEU A 452 -4.97 -8.33 3.63
C LEU A 452 -3.54 -8.50 4.14
N VAL A 453 -2.84 -9.57 3.76
CA VAL A 453 -1.58 -10.00 4.41
C VAL A 453 -0.35 -9.93 3.49
N HIS A 454 -0.51 -9.69 2.19
CA HIS A 454 0.65 -9.71 1.29
C HIS A 454 1.71 -8.66 1.62
N LEU A 455 1.31 -7.46 2.03
CA LEU A 455 2.21 -6.32 2.15
C LEU A 455 3.40 -6.59 3.09
N PRO A 456 3.20 -7.01 4.36
CA PRO A 456 4.33 -7.28 5.24
C PRO A 456 5.19 -8.43 4.74
N LEU A 457 4.59 -9.44 4.07
CA LEU A 457 5.34 -10.55 3.49
C LEU A 457 6.17 -10.14 2.26
N VAL A 458 5.68 -9.19 1.46
CA VAL A 458 6.42 -8.65 0.32
C VAL A 458 7.62 -7.86 0.82
N ILE A 459 7.45 -6.99 1.80
CA ILE A 459 8.54 -6.18 2.37
C ILE A 459 9.60 -7.09 3.00
N LEU A 460 9.20 -8.09 3.80
CA LEU A 460 10.13 -9.08 4.36
C LEU A 460 10.88 -9.88 3.28
N ALA A 461 10.19 -10.26 2.20
CA ALA A 461 10.82 -11.00 1.10
C ALA A 461 11.79 -10.11 0.31
N GLN A 462 11.49 -8.82 0.17
CA GLN A 462 12.40 -7.83 -0.43
C GLN A 462 13.64 -7.66 0.44
N ASP A 463 13.47 -7.48 1.76
CA ASP A 463 14.57 -7.34 2.73
C ASP A 463 15.52 -8.54 2.64
N TRP A 464 14.95 -9.74 2.57
CA TRP A 464 15.71 -10.98 2.53
C TRP A 464 16.46 -11.23 1.20
N ILE A 465 15.93 -10.76 0.07
CA ILE A 465 16.43 -11.10 -1.28
C ILE A 465 17.25 -9.96 -1.90
N ARG A 466 17.22 -8.75 -1.34
CA ARG A 466 17.87 -7.55 -1.92
C ARG A 466 19.35 -7.75 -2.25
N GLU A 467 20.06 -8.57 -1.48
CA GLU A 467 21.51 -8.82 -1.61
C GLU A 467 21.87 -9.99 -2.55
N TRP A 468 20.88 -10.71 -3.08
CA TRP A 468 21.18 -11.84 -3.95
C TRP A 468 21.83 -11.33 -5.24
N GLU A 469 22.97 -11.91 -5.62
CA GLU A 469 23.66 -11.65 -6.90
C GLU A 469 22.91 -12.26 -8.10
N THR A 470 21.65 -11.89 -8.27
CA THR A 470 20.76 -12.39 -9.32
C THR A 470 20.02 -11.24 -9.98
N SER A 471 19.57 -11.44 -11.22
CA SER A 471 18.87 -10.39 -11.95
C SER A 471 17.61 -9.92 -11.22
N ARG A 472 17.34 -8.62 -11.28
CA ARG A 472 16.11 -8.02 -10.73
C ARG A 472 14.83 -8.73 -11.15
N LEU A 473 14.76 -9.22 -12.39
CA LEU A 473 13.60 -9.99 -12.88
C LEU A 473 13.44 -11.32 -12.11
N LEU A 474 14.54 -12.02 -11.83
CA LEU A 474 14.49 -13.25 -11.05
C LEU A 474 14.09 -12.99 -9.60
N LYS A 475 14.62 -11.92 -8.97
CA LYS A 475 14.20 -11.48 -7.63
C LYS A 475 12.70 -11.17 -7.60
N PHE A 476 12.22 -10.35 -8.53
CA PHE A 476 10.81 -9.99 -8.69
C PHE A 476 9.91 -11.23 -8.81
N LEU A 477 10.26 -12.16 -9.69
CA LEU A 477 9.49 -13.39 -9.88
C LEU A 477 9.53 -14.26 -8.62
N THR A 478 10.69 -14.39 -7.98
CA THR A 478 10.86 -15.17 -6.75
C THR A 478 9.97 -14.65 -5.63
N ILE A 479 9.94 -13.33 -5.42
CA ILE A 479 9.06 -12.69 -4.43
C ILE A 479 7.59 -12.92 -4.81
N CYS A 480 7.20 -12.64 -6.06
CA CYS A 480 5.81 -12.82 -6.51
C CYS A 480 5.30 -14.25 -6.31
N TRP A 481 6.08 -15.25 -6.72
CA TRP A 481 5.72 -16.66 -6.60
C TRP A 481 5.81 -17.16 -5.15
N GLY A 482 6.87 -16.79 -4.44
CA GLY A 482 7.11 -17.16 -3.05
C GLY A 482 6.02 -16.64 -2.13
N VAL A 483 5.77 -15.33 -2.15
CA VAL A 483 4.74 -14.67 -1.33
C VAL A 483 3.34 -15.20 -1.70
N SER A 484 3.02 -15.32 -2.99
CA SER A 484 1.73 -15.89 -3.40
C SER A 484 1.56 -17.33 -2.92
N GLY A 485 2.61 -18.15 -3.00
CA GLY A 485 2.63 -19.52 -2.53
C GLY A 485 2.38 -19.62 -1.02
N VAL A 486 3.13 -18.84 -0.23
CA VAL A 486 2.95 -18.74 1.23
C VAL A 486 1.52 -18.33 1.56
N LEU A 487 0.99 -17.26 0.94
CA LEU A 487 -0.37 -16.78 1.20
C LEU A 487 -1.44 -17.82 0.85
N LEU A 488 -1.26 -18.58 -0.24
CA LEU A 488 -2.18 -19.64 -0.64
C LEU A 488 -2.13 -20.83 0.33
N VAL A 489 -0.95 -21.18 0.85
CA VAL A 489 -0.78 -22.24 1.85
C VAL A 489 -1.36 -21.82 3.19
N THR A 490 -1.05 -20.62 3.68
CA THR A 490 -1.60 -20.09 4.93
C THR A 490 -3.12 -19.95 4.84
N TYR A 491 -3.65 -19.55 3.68
CA TYR A 491 -5.10 -19.53 3.46
C TYR A 491 -5.71 -20.93 3.66
N ARG A 492 -5.08 -21.99 3.14
CA ARG A 492 -5.59 -23.37 3.28
C ARG A 492 -5.72 -23.82 4.73
N TYR A 493 -4.67 -23.58 5.51
CA TYR A 493 -4.51 -24.19 6.82
C TYR A 493 -4.97 -23.29 7.97
N LEU A 494 -4.74 -21.98 7.87
CA LEU A 494 -4.99 -21.03 8.95
C LEU A 494 -6.32 -20.27 8.79
N VAL A 495 -6.84 -20.17 7.56
CA VAL A 495 -8.00 -19.33 7.27
C VAL A 495 -9.21 -20.16 6.87
N ARG A 496 -9.11 -20.95 5.80
CA ARG A 496 -10.26 -21.51 5.07
C ARG A 496 -11.30 -22.23 5.94
N TYR A 497 -10.87 -22.89 7.03
CA TYR A 497 -11.74 -23.67 7.91
C TYR A 497 -11.78 -23.14 9.36
N THR A 498 -11.33 -21.90 9.57
CA THR A 498 -11.33 -21.24 10.89
C THR A 498 -12.43 -20.18 10.96
N LEU A 499 -12.65 -19.60 12.15
CA LEU A 499 -13.56 -18.47 12.32
C LEU A 499 -13.23 -17.32 11.36
N VAL A 500 -11.94 -17.09 11.10
CA VAL A 500 -11.46 -16.10 10.14
C VAL A 500 -11.92 -16.44 8.71
N GLY A 501 -11.87 -17.71 8.30
CA GLY A 501 -12.41 -18.15 7.00
C GLY A 501 -13.92 -18.06 6.92
N VAL A 502 -14.64 -18.43 7.99
CA VAL A 502 -16.10 -18.26 8.06
C VAL A 502 -16.46 -16.78 7.90
N LEU A 503 -15.67 -15.90 8.50
CA LEU A 503 -15.86 -14.47 8.45
C LEU A 503 -15.59 -13.89 7.05
N LEU A 504 -14.43 -14.21 6.47
CA LEU A 504 -14.00 -13.67 5.18
C LEU A 504 -14.78 -14.26 4.00
N ASN A 505 -15.04 -15.57 4.03
CA ASN A 505 -15.54 -16.32 2.88
C ASN A 505 -16.90 -17.01 3.11
N GLY A 506 -17.43 -16.98 4.32
CA GLY A 506 -18.61 -17.76 4.72
C GLY A 506 -18.23 -19.16 5.19
N PRO A 507 -19.13 -19.87 5.89
CA PRO A 507 -18.86 -21.20 6.44
C PRO A 507 -18.49 -22.20 5.36
N ARG A 508 -17.43 -22.98 5.59
CA ARG A 508 -16.96 -24.07 4.72
C ARG A 508 -16.70 -25.31 5.55
N THR A 509 -17.14 -26.46 5.05
CA THR A 509 -16.90 -27.76 5.67
C THR A 509 -15.64 -28.42 5.09
N ARG A 510 -14.89 -29.13 5.92
CA ARG A 510 -13.75 -29.95 5.46
C ARG A 510 -14.30 -31.10 4.60
N PRO A 511 -13.67 -31.41 3.45
CA PRO A 511 -14.02 -32.61 2.70
C PRO A 511 -13.86 -33.84 3.60
N GLY A 512 -14.94 -34.58 3.85
CA GLY A 512 -14.97 -35.75 4.73
C GLY A 512 -15.65 -35.56 6.10
N ALA A 513 -16.13 -34.36 6.44
CA ALA A 513 -17.04 -34.19 7.57
C ALA A 513 -18.44 -34.68 7.14
N ASP A 514 -18.83 -35.86 7.63
CA ASP A 514 -20.12 -36.48 7.37
C ASP A 514 -21.25 -35.53 7.83
N PRO A 515 -22.22 -35.16 6.96
CA PRO A 515 -23.26 -34.18 7.30
C PRO A 515 -24.23 -34.63 8.42
N THR A 516 -24.11 -35.88 8.89
CA THR A 516 -24.94 -36.50 9.93
C THR A 516 -24.60 -36.04 11.35
N VAL A 517 -23.39 -35.51 11.60
CA VAL A 517 -22.96 -35.12 12.96
C VAL A 517 -23.34 -33.67 13.32
N ALA A 518 -23.73 -32.85 12.34
CA ALA A 518 -24.08 -31.45 12.59
C ALA A 518 -25.53 -31.22 13.05
N SER A 519 -26.41 -32.23 12.98
CA SER A 519 -27.82 -32.09 13.37
C SER A 519 -28.15 -32.50 14.80
N SER A 520 -27.18 -32.91 15.63
CA SER A 520 -27.46 -33.40 16.99
C SER A 520 -27.38 -32.34 18.10
N ASN A 521 -26.87 -31.14 17.84
CA ASN A 521 -26.59 -30.14 18.90
C ASN A 521 -27.52 -28.92 18.91
N SER A 522 -28.73 -29.03 18.33
CA SER A 522 -29.76 -27.99 18.45
C SER A 522 -31.03 -28.53 19.10
N VAL A 523 -30.90 -29.29 20.19
CA VAL A 523 -32.04 -29.64 21.03
C VAL A 523 -31.66 -29.43 22.49
N LEU A 524 -32.45 -28.54 23.10
CA LEU A 524 -32.76 -28.32 24.52
C LEU A 524 -32.00 -27.21 25.28
N PRO A 525 -32.71 -26.51 26.18
CA PRO A 525 -34.11 -26.06 26.16
C PRO A 525 -34.26 -24.54 26.01
#